data_AF-A0A8X8LCE7-F1
#
_entry.id   AF-A0A8X8LCE7-F1
#
_cell.length_a   1.000
_cell.length_b   1.000
_cell.length_c   1.000
_cell.angle_alpha   90.00
_cell.angle_beta   90.00
_cell.angle_gamma   90.00
#
_symmetry.space_group_name_H-M   'P 1'
#
loop_
_entity.id
_entity.type
_entity.pdbx_description
1 polymer ?
#
loop_
_entity_poly.entity_id
_entity_poly.type
_entity_poly.pdbx_seq_one_letter_code
_entity_poly.pdbx_strand_id
1 'polypeptide(L)'
;MAVLKFRVYLEEDDAVYRDIVIQHKQFFQDLHFAILKAYEFDSKHQATFFRSNDNWQRGREISFAKYDKSYVAEPLLMSETTIGSEIRDTNQRFIYVYDFAKNWTFLVELINVSKEESSKITYPAISRTEGIGPQQYGTKSLLGDKFADIEEKYDLSEAAEGFGEEGEEKGGEHEEERNNGGEEDF
;
A
#
# COMPACT_ATOMS: atom_id res chain seq x y z
N MET A 1 -16.81 22.03 8.94
CA MET A 1 -16.04 22.44 7.74
C MET A 1 -15.87 21.24 6.82
N ALA A 2 -15.48 21.40 5.55
CA ALA A 2 -15.24 20.22 4.70
C ALA A 2 -14.04 19.41 5.24
N VAL A 3 -14.28 18.12 5.44
CA VAL A 3 -13.30 17.10 5.83
C VAL A 3 -13.04 16.21 4.63
N LEU A 4 -11.77 15.99 4.36
CA LEU A 4 -11.28 15.24 3.22
C LEU A 4 -10.69 13.93 3.73
N LYS A 5 -11.00 12.84 3.05
CA LYS A 5 -10.40 11.53 3.34
C LYS A 5 -9.46 11.16 2.20
N PHE A 6 -8.20 11.04 2.54
CA PHE A 6 -7.18 10.52 1.64
C PHE A 6 -6.88 9.07 1.97
N ARG A 7 -6.83 8.23 0.96
CA ARG A 7 -6.16 6.94 1.06
C ARG A 7 -4.71 7.11 0.65
N VAL A 8 -3.82 6.60 1.48
CA VAL A 8 -2.37 6.66 1.28
C VAL A 8 -1.90 5.23 1.12
N TYR A 9 -1.42 4.88 -0.09
CA TYR A 9 -0.86 3.58 -0.42
C TYR A 9 0.66 3.64 -0.36
N LEU A 10 1.31 2.53 -0.04
CA LEU A 10 2.73 2.34 -0.34
C LEU A 10 2.84 2.03 -1.85
N GLU A 11 3.75 2.70 -2.57
CA GLU A 11 3.89 2.50 -4.03
C GLU A 11 4.25 1.05 -4.40
N GLU A 12 5.00 0.36 -3.53
CA GLU A 12 5.46 -1.02 -3.74
C GLU A 12 4.38 -2.08 -3.45
N ASP A 13 3.36 -1.73 -2.66
CA ASP A 13 2.31 -2.67 -2.23
C ASP A 13 0.98 -1.94 -1.96
N ASP A 14 0.03 -2.09 -2.88
CA ASP A 14 -1.29 -1.45 -2.81
C ASP A 14 -2.23 -2.09 -1.78
N ALA A 15 -1.89 -3.27 -1.24
CA ALA A 15 -2.60 -3.89 -0.13
C ALA A 15 -2.28 -3.21 1.22
N VAL A 16 -1.19 -2.43 1.30
CA VAL A 16 -0.79 -1.70 2.50
C VAL A 16 -1.17 -0.22 2.38
N TYR A 17 -2.24 0.18 3.08
CA TYR A 17 -2.72 1.56 3.02
C TYR A 17 -3.23 2.11 4.35
N ARG A 18 -3.33 3.44 4.41
CA ARG A 18 -3.89 4.21 5.54
C ARG A 18 -4.92 5.19 5.01
N ASP A 19 -6.10 5.25 5.63
CA ASP A 19 -7.08 6.30 5.32
C ASP A 19 -6.95 7.43 6.35
N ILE A 20 -6.51 8.60 5.92
CA ILE A 20 -6.32 9.79 6.75
C ILE A 20 -7.44 10.79 6.49
N VAL A 21 -8.11 11.23 7.54
CA VAL A 21 -9.08 12.33 7.49
C VAL A 21 -8.43 13.63 7.94
N ILE A 22 -8.60 14.69 7.15
CA ILE A 22 -7.98 16.00 7.37
C ILE A 22 -8.93 17.12 6.93
N GLN A 23 -8.87 18.27 7.58
CA GLN A 23 -9.71 19.42 7.19
C GLN A 23 -9.11 20.14 5.99
N HIS A 24 -9.95 20.67 5.11
CA HIS A 24 -9.48 21.42 3.92
C HIS A 24 -8.64 22.67 4.26
N LYS A 25 -8.77 23.24 5.46
CA LYS A 25 -8.00 24.41 5.91
C LYS A 25 -6.68 24.07 6.59
N GLN A 26 -6.45 22.79 6.91
CA GLN A 26 -5.17 22.35 7.44
C GLN A 26 -4.11 22.38 6.35
N PHE A 27 -2.85 22.36 6.75
CA PHE A 27 -1.73 22.51 5.85
C PHE A 27 -1.22 21.15 5.37
N PHE A 28 -0.51 21.12 4.25
CA PHE A 28 0.18 19.91 3.79
C PHE A 28 1.20 19.40 4.81
N GLN A 29 1.72 20.28 5.68
CA GLN A 29 2.57 19.89 6.80
C GLN A 29 1.83 18.99 7.80
N ASP A 30 0.55 19.24 8.05
CA ASP A 30 -0.26 18.39 8.92
C ASP A 30 -0.47 17.00 8.30
N LEU A 31 -0.68 16.95 6.98
CA LEU A 31 -0.79 15.68 6.24
C LEU A 31 0.54 14.91 6.24
N HIS A 32 1.66 15.59 6.04
CA HIS A 32 3.01 15.00 6.14
C HIS A 32 3.21 14.27 7.47
N PHE A 33 2.98 14.94 8.60
CA PHE A 33 3.13 14.31 9.91
C PHE A 33 2.09 13.21 10.17
N ALA A 34 0.87 13.36 9.65
CA ALA A 34 -0.15 12.33 9.75
C ALA A 34 0.24 11.04 9.00
N ILE A 35 0.82 11.16 7.79
CA ILE A 35 1.32 10.01 7.03
C ILE A 35 2.46 9.33 7.78
N LEU A 36 3.46 10.08 8.22
CA LEU A 36 4.60 9.52 8.95
C LEU A 36 4.14 8.80 10.22
N LYS A 37 3.23 9.39 10.99
CA LYS A 37 2.65 8.76 12.16
C LYS A 37 1.88 7.48 11.80
N ALA A 38 1.15 7.47 10.69
CA ALA A 38 0.35 6.31 10.27
C ALA A 38 1.18 5.11 9.83
N TYR A 39 2.39 5.37 9.34
CA TYR A 39 3.37 4.36 8.93
C TYR A 39 4.48 4.14 9.97
N GLU A 40 4.40 4.80 11.14
CA GLU A 40 5.38 4.71 12.22
C GLU A 40 6.80 5.12 11.81
N PHE A 41 6.90 6.08 10.89
CA PHE A 41 8.17 6.66 10.45
C PHE A 41 8.56 7.83 11.34
N ASP A 42 9.86 8.08 11.47
CA ASP A 42 10.35 9.34 12.04
C ASP A 42 10.10 10.52 11.09
N SER A 43 10.37 11.73 11.57
CA SER A 43 10.07 13.00 10.89
C SER A 43 11.30 13.86 10.63
N LYS A 44 12.45 13.24 10.41
CA LYS A 44 13.74 13.96 10.28
C LYS A 44 14.22 14.17 8.85
N HIS A 45 13.56 13.57 7.86
CA HIS A 45 14.04 13.58 6.48
C HIS A 45 13.31 14.57 5.58
N GLN A 46 13.89 14.77 4.40
CA GLN A 46 13.30 15.58 3.35
C GLN A 46 12.01 14.94 2.83
N ALA A 47 11.08 15.79 2.40
CA ALA A 47 9.78 15.34 1.93
C ALA A 47 9.22 16.29 0.87
N THR A 48 8.51 15.74 -0.11
CA THR A 48 7.81 16.53 -1.14
C THR A 48 6.55 15.82 -1.60
N PHE A 49 5.43 16.55 -1.63
CA PHE A 49 4.24 16.14 -2.38
C PHE A 49 4.34 16.68 -3.81
N PHE A 50 3.84 15.90 -4.76
CA PHE A 50 3.64 16.29 -6.14
C PHE A 50 2.15 16.19 -6.45
N ARG A 51 1.49 17.32 -6.76
CA ARG A 51 0.12 17.27 -7.28
C ARG A 51 0.13 16.48 -8.59
N SER A 52 -0.67 15.42 -8.63
CA SER A 52 -0.62 14.41 -9.69
C SER A 52 -1.99 14.24 -10.36
N ASN A 53 -1.98 13.67 -11.56
CA ASN A 53 -3.19 13.33 -12.32
C ASN A 53 -3.52 11.84 -12.18
N ASP A 54 -4.52 11.36 -12.93
CA ASP A 54 -4.96 9.97 -12.92
C ASP A 54 -3.87 8.97 -13.36
N ASN A 55 -2.83 9.43 -14.05
CA ASN A 55 -1.69 8.61 -14.48
C ASN A 55 -0.48 8.72 -13.53
N TRP A 56 -0.66 9.26 -12.31
CA TRP A 56 0.41 9.47 -11.33
C TRP A 56 1.60 10.26 -11.89
N GLN A 57 1.34 11.23 -12.77
CA GLN A 57 2.40 12.10 -13.28
C GLN A 57 2.70 13.22 -12.28
N ARG A 58 3.98 13.40 -11.93
CA ARG A 58 4.43 14.45 -11.01
C ARG A 58 4.22 15.83 -11.63
N GLY A 59 3.37 16.63 -11.01
CA GLY A 59 3.11 18.02 -11.37
C GLY A 59 3.76 19.01 -10.39
N ARG A 60 2.94 19.93 -9.85
CA ARG A 60 3.44 21.00 -8.96
C ARG A 60 3.96 20.41 -7.65
N GLU A 61 5.15 20.85 -7.26
CA GLU A 61 5.78 20.49 -5.99
C GLU A 61 5.23 21.30 -4.81
N ILE A 62 4.96 20.60 -3.71
CA ILE A 62 4.62 21.14 -2.40
C ILE A 62 5.61 20.49 -1.42
N SER A 63 6.71 21.21 -1.14
CA SER A 63 7.89 20.70 -0.47
C SER A 63 7.91 21.07 1.01
N PHE A 64 8.48 20.21 1.85
CA PHE A 64 8.62 20.50 3.28
C PHE A 64 9.58 21.68 3.54
N ALA A 65 10.63 21.77 2.74
CA ALA A 65 11.54 22.90 2.68
C ALA A 65 12.04 23.13 1.25
N LYS A 66 12.66 24.27 1.00
CA LYS A 66 13.42 24.49 -0.24
C LYS A 66 14.74 23.74 -0.15
N TYR A 67 15.03 22.92 -1.14
CA TYR A 67 16.25 22.13 -1.21
C TYR A 67 17.20 22.70 -2.27
N ASP A 68 18.48 22.37 -2.17
CA ASP A 68 19.49 22.76 -3.15
C ASP A 68 19.39 21.86 -4.40
N LYS A 69 18.37 22.13 -5.22
CA LYS A 69 18.14 21.47 -6.51
C LYS A 69 17.56 22.47 -7.51
N SER A 70 17.71 22.15 -8.79
CA SER A 70 17.05 22.90 -9.86
C SER A 70 15.54 22.63 -9.85
N TYR A 71 14.74 23.69 -9.82
CA TYR A 71 13.29 23.62 -9.91
C TYR A 71 12.81 24.15 -11.26
N VAL A 72 11.81 23.50 -11.86
CA VAL A 72 11.10 24.03 -13.03
C VAL A 72 10.27 25.27 -12.63
N ALA A 73 9.70 25.25 -11.43
CA ALA A 73 9.02 26.38 -10.80
C ALA A 73 9.25 26.30 -9.29
N GLU A 74 9.33 27.46 -8.62
CA GLU A 74 9.51 27.53 -7.16
C GLU A 74 8.50 26.62 -6.43
N PRO A 75 8.96 25.76 -5.51
CA PRO A 75 8.07 24.84 -4.81
C PRO A 75 7.16 25.63 -3.87
N LEU A 76 5.93 25.13 -3.69
CA LEU A 76 5.10 25.61 -2.60
C LEU A 76 5.62 25.02 -1.28
N LEU A 77 5.51 25.73 -0.16
CA LEU A 77 5.89 25.20 1.14
C LEU A 77 4.72 24.50 1.81
N MET A 78 4.95 23.30 2.35
CA MET A 78 3.93 22.51 3.06
C MET A 78 3.32 23.27 4.24
N SER A 79 4.11 24.12 4.92
CA SER A 79 3.69 24.95 6.06
C SER A 79 2.77 26.11 5.70
N GLU A 80 2.72 26.48 4.42
CA GLU A 80 1.98 27.65 3.91
C GLU A 80 0.86 27.26 2.94
N THR A 81 0.83 25.99 2.52
CA THR A 81 -0.12 25.48 1.53
C THR A 81 -1.22 24.68 2.22
N THR A 82 -2.46 25.17 2.13
CA THR A 82 -3.62 24.43 2.66
C THR A 82 -3.97 23.25 1.78
N ILE A 83 -4.53 22.18 2.36
CA ILE A 83 -5.01 21.02 1.59
C ILE A 83 -6.00 21.45 0.50
N GLY A 84 -6.97 22.29 0.86
CA GLY A 84 -8.04 22.71 -0.05
C GLY A 84 -7.57 23.54 -1.24
N SER A 85 -6.42 24.25 -1.16
CA SER A 85 -5.94 25.07 -2.29
C SER A 85 -5.40 24.23 -3.44
N GLU A 86 -4.99 22.98 -3.17
CA GLU A 86 -4.38 22.10 -4.17
C GLU A 86 -5.31 20.99 -4.66
N ILE A 87 -6.58 20.98 -4.24
CA ILE A 87 -7.60 20.07 -4.75
C ILE A 87 -8.31 20.70 -5.94
N ARG A 88 -8.20 20.06 -7.09
CA ARG A 88 -8.85 20.50 -8.34
C ARG A 88 -10.03 19.61 -8.73
N ASP A 89 -9.93 18.33 -8.42
CA ASP A 89 -10.87 17.30 -8.83
C ASP A 89 -11.37 16.48 -7.63
N THR A 90 -12.52 15.83 -7.78
CA THR A 90 -13.12 15.00 -6.72
C THR A 90 -12.32 13.74 -6.39
N ASN A 91 -11.44 13.32 -7.31
CA ASN A 91 -10.50 12.21 -7.20
C ASN A 91 -9.04 12.69 -7.20
N GLN A 92 -8.77 13.90 -6.70
CA GLN A 92 -7.43 14.49 -6.70
C GLN A 92 -6.37 13.51 -6.14
N ARG A 93 -5.25 13.39 -6.87
CA ARG A 93 -4.10 12.56 -6.51
C ARG A 93 -2.86 13.38 -6.18
N PHE A 94 -2.02 12.85 -5.30
CA PHE A 94 -0.68 13.34 -5.00
C PHE A 94 0.29 12.18 -4.89
N ILE A 95 1.52 12.36 -5.36
CA ILE A 95 2.63 11.48 -5.01
C ILE A 95 3.36 12.12 -3.84
N TYR A 96 3.57 11.38 -2.76
CA TYR A 96 4.33 11.82 -1.61
C TYR A 96 5.64 11.06 -1.52
N VAL A 97 6.76 11.77 -1.62
CA VAL A 97 8.10 11.19 -1.51
C VAL A 97 8.72 11.64 -0.19
N TYR A 98 9.19 10.68 0.60
CA TYR A 98 9.84 10.88 1.89
C TYR A 98 11.21 10.20 1.92
N ASP A 99 12.17 10.82 2.61
CA ASP A 99 13.57 10.36 2.69
C ASP A 99 14.16 10.16 1.29
N PHE A 100 14.76 11.19 0.71
CA PHE A 100 15.29 11.14 -0.66
C PHE A 100 16.45 10.14 -0.83
N ALA A 101 17.05 9.64 0.26
CA ALA A 101 18.05 8.58 0.19
C ALA A 101 17.43 7.19 0.07
N LYS A 102 16.26 6.97 0.68
CA LYS A 102 15.50 5.71 0.62
C LYS A 102 14.38 5.71 -0.42
N ASN A 103 13.97 6.88 -0.89
CA ASN A 103 12.93 7.11 -1.88
C ASN A 103 11.59 6.46 -1.52
N TRP A 104 11.17 6.57 -0.26
CA TRP A 104 9.85 6.10 0.16
C TRP A 104 8.77 6.87 -0.58
N THR A 105 8.03 6.18 -1.44
CA THR A 105 7.01 6.79 -2.28
C THR A 105 5.63 6.27 -1.89
N PHE A 106 4.73 7.20 -1.64
CA PHE A 106 3.34 6.93 -1.29
C PHE A 106 2.41 7.55 -2.32
N LEU A 107 1.37 6.82 -2.69
CA LEU A 107 0.32 7.28 -3.57
C LEU A 107 -0.85 7.77 -2.73
N VAL A 108 -1.21 9.04 -2.85
CA VAL A 108 -2.23 9.70 -2.01
C VAL A 108 -3.42 10.06 -2.89
N GLU A 109 -4.58 9.46 -2.62
CA GLU A 109 -5.79 9.63 -3.40
C GLU A 109 -6.95 10.16 -2.54
N LEU A 110 -7.62 11.22 -3.00
CA LEU A 110 -8.84 11.71 -2.38
C LEU A 110 -9.99 10.73 -2.66
N ILE A 111 -10.45 10.02 -1.63
CA ILE A 111 -11.50 8.99 -1.76
C ILE A 111 -12.86 9.44 -1.22
N ASN A 112 -12.90 10.53 -0.44
CA ASN A 112 -14.17 11.06 0.10
C ASN A 112 -14.06 12.53 0.50
N VAL A 113 -15.17 13.26 0.34
CA VAL A 113 -15.35 14.62 0.87
C VAL A 113 -16.62 14.65 1.71
N SER A 114 -16.48 14.91 3.01
CA SER A 114 -17.59 15.10 3.94
C SER A 114 -17.79 16.58 4.25
N LYS A 115 -19.04 17.04 4.30
CA LYS A 115 -19.40 18.39 4.78
C LYS A 115 -19.51 18.46 6.31
N GLU A 116 -19.58 17.31 6.95
CA GLU A 116 -19.77 17.17 8.39
C GLU A 116 -18.43 16.91 9.07
N GLU A 117 -18.10 17.79 10.00
CA GLU A 117 -16.95 17.69 10.88
C GLU A 117 -17.43 17.16 12.22
N SER A 118 -16.77 16.11 12.73
CA SER A 118 -17.10 15.54 14.02
C SER A 118 -16.35 16.29 15.12
N SER A 119 -17.07 16.86 16.09
CA SER A 119 -16.47 17.49 17.27
C SER A 119 -15.75 16.49 18.20
N LYS A 120 -15.91 15.18 17.97
CA LYS A 120 -15.27 14.11 18.73
C LYS A 120 -13.89 13.72 18.19
N ILE A 121 -13.53 14.19 16.99
CA ILE A 121 -12.28 13.81 16.31
C ILE A 121 -11.36 15.02 16.26
N THR A 122 -10.13 14.84 16.72
CA THR A 122 -9.05 15.80 16.49
C THR A 122 -8.39 15.48 15.16
N TYR A 123 -8.43 16.42 14.22
CA TYR A 123 -7.87 16.25 12.88
C TYR A 123 -6.42 16.78 12.81
N PRO A 124 -5.53 16.17 11.98
CA PRO A 124 -5.78 15.01 11.15
C PRO A 124 -5.84 13.73 11.98
N ALA A 125 -6.61 12.74 11.51
CA ALA A 125 -6.75 11.46 12.19
C ALA A 125 -6.65 10.28 11.20
N ILE A 126 -6.11 9.17 11.68
CA ILE A 126 -6.09 7.91 10.95
C ILE A 126 -7.46 7.25 11.17
N SER A 127 -8.24 7.16 10.11
CA SER A 127 -9.57 6.56 10.11
C SER A 127 -9.57 5.07 9.75
N ARG A 128 -8.50 4.59 9.09
CA ARG A 128 -8.32 3.18 8.73
C ARG A 128 -6.84 2.83 8.59
N THR A 129 -6.51 1.60 8.98
CA THR A 129 -5.19 0.98 8.81
C THR A 129 -5.38 -0.41 8.22
N GLU A 130 -4.74 -0.69 7.09
CA GLU A 130 -4.81 -1.97 6.39
C GLU A 130 -3.41 -2.42 5.97
N GLY A 131 -3.12 -3.71 6.14
CA GLY A 131 -1.79 -4.27 5.90
C GLY A 131 -0.73 -3.86 6.94
N ILE A 132 0.37 -4.60 6.96
CA ILE A 132 1.51 -4.33 7.84
C ILE A 132 2.39 -3.28 7.15
N GLY A 133 2.66 -2.16 7.86
CA GLY A 133 3.52 -1.10 7.31
C GLY A 133 4.99 -1.56 7.18
N PRO A 134 5.76 -1.02 6.22
CA PRO A 134 7.17 -1.34 6.08
C PRO A 134 7.97 -0.82 7.27
N GLN A 135 9.11 -1.44 7.54
CA GLN A 135 10.07 -0.90 8.51
C GLN A 135 10.94 0.16 7.84
N GLN A 136 10.88 1.41 8.33
CA GLN A 136 11.57 2.55 7.71
C GLN A 136 13.07 2.34 7.47
N TYR A 137 13.77 1.72 8.43
CA TYR A 137 15.21 1.45 8.37
C TYR A 137 15.54 -0.01 8.08
N GLY A 138 14.52 -0.81 7.77
CA GLY A 138 14.57 -2.26 7.77
C GLY A 138 14.87 -2.84 9.15
N THR A 139 14.62 -4.14 9.29
CA THR A 139 15.40 -4.95 10.20
C THR A 139 16.75 -5.06 9.53
N LYS A 140 17.75 -4.33 10.02
CA LYS A 140 19.12 -4.84 9.92
C LYS A 140 19.03 -6.25 10.48
N SER A 141 19.08 -7.26 9.60
CA SER A 141 18.56 -8.60 9.87
C SER A 141 18.82 -9.01 11.32
N LEU A 142 17.77 -9.05 12.15
CA LEU A 142 17.89 -9.67 13.48
C LEU A 142 18.15 -11.18 13.33
N LEU A 143 17.98 -11.70 12.11
CA LEU A 143 18.43 -12.98 11.64
C LEU A 143 19.57 -12.79 10.61
N GLY A 144 20.64 -12.09 10.99
CA GLY A 144 21.88 -12.09 10.20
C GLY A 144 22.36 -13.54 10.01
N ASP A 145 22.88 -13.89 8.82
CA ASP A 145 23.49 -15.14 8.33
C ASP A 145 22.81 -16.50 8.66
N LYS A 146 21.96 -16.58 9.68
CA LYS A 146 21.34 -17.79 10.22
C LYS A 146 20.15 -18.29 9.42
N PHE A 147 19.57 -17.47 8.53
CA PHE A 147 18.56 -17.98 7.60
C PHE A 147 19.18 -18.74 6.44
N ALA A 148 20.36 -18.33 5.95
CA ALA A 148 21.09 -19.11 4.97
C ALA A 148 21.44 -20.50 5.52
N ASP A 149 21.82 -20.57 6.81
CA ASP A 149 22.07 -21.84 7.50
C ASP A 149 20.81 -22.71 7.73
N ILE A 150 19.61 -22.13 7.81
CA ILE A 150 18.37 -22.90 7.99
C ILE A 150 17.89 -23.48 6.65
N GLU A 151 18.05 -22.73 5.56
CA GLU A 151 17.71 -23.18 4.21
C GLU A 151 18.67 -24.27 3.71
N GLU A 152 19.97 -24.20 4.04
CA GLU A 152 20.92 -25.29 3.77
C GLU A 152 20.70 -26.54 4.63
N LYS A 153 20.18 -26.38 5.86
CA LYS A 153 20.03 -27.50 6.82
C LYS A 153 18.70 -28.23 6.71
N TYR A 154 17.69 -27.59 6.11
CA TYR A 154 16.40 -28.17 5.81
C TYR A 154 16.15 -28.02 4.31
N ASP A 155 16.79 -28.90 3.53
CA ASP A 155 16.51 -29.03 2.10
C ASP A 155 15.06 -29.48 1.92
N LEU A 156 14.16 -28.51 1.80
CA LEU A 156 12.73 -28.72 1.59
C LEU A 156 12.43 -29.24 0.17
N SER A 157 13.44 -29.46 -0.68
CA SER A 157 13.25 -30.13 -1.97
C SER A 157 13.05 -31.64 -1.84
N GLU A 158 13.53 -32.28 -0.76
CA GLU A 158 13.34 -33.72 -0.51
C GLU A 158 11.92 -34.09 -0.03
N ALA A 159 11.07 -33.11 0.33
CA ALA A 159 9.69 -33.39 0.74
C ALA A 159 8.71 -33.56 -0.42
N ALA A 160 9.15 -33.39 -1.68
CA ALA A 160 8.31 -33.56 -2.86
C ALA A 160 8.28 -35.01 -3.40
N GLU A 161 9.24 -35.87 -3.04
CA GLU A 161 9.38 -37.23 -3.58
C GLU A 161 8.87 -38.33 -2.62
N GLY A 162 7.74 -38.08 -1.97
CA GLY A 162 7.25 -38.92 -0.87
C GLY A 162 5.79 -39.39 -0.98
N PHE A 163 5.18 -39.39 -2.17
CA PHE A 163 3.92 -40.12 -2.42
C PHE A 163 4.07 -40.91 -3.71
N GLY A 164 4.79 -42.03 -3.60
CA GLY A 164 4.85 -43.06 -4.62
C GLY A 164 3.48 -43.67 -4.83
N GLU A 165 3.01 -43.53 -6.05
CA GLU A 165 1.92 -44.25 -6.70
C GLU A 165 2.24 -45.77 -6.67
N GLU A 166 1.61 -46.52 -5.76
CA GLU A 166 1.65 -47.99 -5.83
C GLU A 166 0.46 -48.51 -6.65
N GLY A 167 0.76 -48.79 -7.92
CA GLY A 167 0.44 -50.10 -8.52
C GLY A 167 -0.90 -50.25 -9.24
N GLU A 168 -0.97 -49.81 -10.49
CA GLU A 168 -1.67 -50.61 -11.52
C GLU A 168 -0.74 -51.76 -11.96
N GLU A 169 -1.19 -53.01 -11.85
CA GLU A 169 -0.83 -54.01 -12.86
C GLU A 169 -1.98 -54.99 -13.14
N LYS A 170 -2.12 -55.25 -14.43
CA LYS A 170 -3.26 -55.84 -15.15
C LYS A 170 -3.34 -57.37 -15.04
N GLY A 171 -4.54 -57.89 -15.30
CA GLY A 171 -4.70 -59.08 -16.15
C GLY A 171 -5.85 -60.03 -15.79
N GLY A 172 -6.79 -60.22 -16.71
CA GLY A 172 -7.73 -61.35 -16.69
C GLY A 172 -9.05 -61.09 -17.40
N GLU A 173 -9.09 -61.34 -18.71
CA GLU A 173 -10.31 -61.38 -19.54
C GLU A 173 -11.29 -62.45 -19.05
N HIS A 174 -12.60 -62.16 -19.05
CA HIS A 174 -13.57 -63.12 -19.55
C HIS A 174 -14.88 -62.45 -20.01
N GLU A 175 -15.32 -62.94 -21.16
CA GLU A 175 -16.38 -62.52 -22.05
C GLU A 175 -17.83 -62.56 -21.51
N GLU A 176 -18.65 -61.73 -22.16
CA GLU A 176 -20.07 -61.90 -22.54
C GLU A 176 -21.13 -62.18 -21.47
N GLU A 177 -22.14 -61.30 -21.38
CA GLU A 177 -23.45 -61.60 -21.98
C GLU A 177 -24.38 -60.37 -22.00
N ARG A 178 -25.19 -60.33 -23.06
CA ARG A 178 -26.24 -59.35 -23.34
C ARG A 178 -27.42 -59.54 -22.39
N ASN A 179 -28.08 -58.49 -21.91
CA ASN A 179 -29.52 -58.36 -22.16
C ASN A 179 -30.11 -56.95 -21.90
N ASN A 180 -31.24 -56.78 -22.57
CA ASN A 180 -32.05 -55.62 -22.91
C ASN A 180 -33.09 -55.22 -21.81
N GLY A 181 -33.60 -53.99 -21.91
CA GLY A 181 -34.86 -53.50 -21.29
C GLY A 181 -34.69 -52.77 -19.96
N GLY A 182 -35.24 -51.59 -19.67
CA GLY A 182 -36.43 -50.90 -20.18
C GLY A 182 -37.35 -50.55 -18.99
N GLU A 183 -37.91 -49.33 -18.98
CA GLU A 183 -39.00 -48.78 -18.12
C GLU A 183 -38.62 -48.37 -16.68
N GLU A 184 -38.76 -47.10 -16.25
CA GLU A 184 -39.95 -46.23 -16.01
C GLU A 184 -40.79 -46.59 -14.77
N ASP A 185 -41.09 -45.53 -13.99
CA ASP A 185 -42.01 -45.35 -12.85
C ASP A 185 -41.74 -46.14 -11.54
N PHE A 186 -41.81 -45.55 -10.33
CA PHE A 186 -42.68 -44.53 -9.74
C PHE A 186 -41.94 -43.66 -8.70
#